data_AF-A0A7W6EBD8-F1
#
_entry.id   AF-A0A7W6EBD8-F1
#
_cell.length_a   1.000
_cell.length_b   1.000
_cell.length_c   1.000
_cell.angle_alpha   90.00
_cell.angle_beta   90.00
_cell.angle_gamma   90.00
#
_symmetry.space_group_name_H-M   'P 1'
#
loop_
_entity.id
_entity.type
_entity.pdbx_description
1 polymer ?
#
loop_
_entity_poly.entity_id
_entity_poly.type
_entity_poly.pdbx_seq_one_letter_code
_entity_poly.pdbx_strand_id
1 'polypeptide(L)'
;MRPDVPVVFVHVHYPDVWAEMALELAAAFDRPFGLVLTCRDAAMSLAAVESPHLAFQRRLTVENRGRDVLPFTAALRDLGPSFTIGLKLHTKRSVHREDGEGWRRYLTGSLLERGDGTGPKALDLMEREPAIGLIAPRAHLLPLQGRIVLNAWIIRRMIRLMGMPLTMPDLETRRFAAGSMFWFRREALTHFENPDLPGLFAPEKGQLDGTAAHGAERLFAAVVELEGFAATAAEAVDSIAKAAGEGSLSKAEIDAVSDATIDDAANPFILPMARFWRRHPYALIAAHQLYTRSPKPVWRLARRLLKHFTVDREPAGRG
;
A
#
# COMPACT_ATOMS: atom_id res chain seq x y z
N MET A 1 -8.42 29.59 -9.64
CA MET A 1 -8.58 28.14 -9.35
C MET A 1 -7.23 27.50 -9.66
N ARG A 2 -6.63 26.71 -8.75
CA ARG A 2 -5.41 25.98 -9.11
C ARG A 2 -5.79 24.92 -10.16
N PRO A 3 -4.97 24.68 -11.19
CA PRO A 3 -5.22 23.57 -12.12
C PRO A 3 -5.29 22.25 -11.33
N ASP A 4 -6.24 21.38 -11.67
CA ASP A 4 -6.30 20.03 -11.12
C ASP A 4 -5.09 19.26 -11.65
N VAL A 5 -4.14 19.00 -10.77
CA VAL A 5 -2.90 18.29 -11.05
C VAL A 5 -2.85 17.05 -10.16
N PRO A 6 -2.26 15.93 -10.62
CA PRO A 6 -2.06 14.78 -9.76
C PRO A 6 -1.20 15.16 -8.56
N VAL A 7 -1.50 14.61 -7.39
CA VAL A 7 -0.79 14.93 -6.15
C VAL A 7 -0.06 13.71 -5.59
N VAL A 8 1.26 13.82 -5.44
CA VAL A 8 2.09 12.79 -4.82
C VAL A 8 2.20 13.07 -3.32
N PHE A 9 1.76 12.11 -2.50
CA PHE A 9 1.89 12.11 -1.05
C PHE A 9 3.03 11.20 -0.65
N VAL A 10 4.04 11.73 0.03
CA VAL A 10 5.20 10.95 0.47
C VAL A 10 5.41 11.09 1.97
N HIS A 11 5.34 9.97 2.70
CA HIS A 11 5.82 9.93 4.08
C HIS A 11 7.32 9.65 4.13
N VAL A 12 8.09 10.63 4.59
CA VAL A 12 9.55 10.58 4.66
C VAL A 12 10.00 10.30 6.10
N HIS A 13 10.35 9.05 6.33
CA HIS A 13 11.00 8.57 7.55
C HIS A 13 12.53 8.45 7.38
N TYR A 14 12.98 8.10 6.17
CA TYR A 14 14.40 7.91 5.81
C TYR A 14 14.83 8.93 4.73
N PRO A 15 15.51 10.04 5.10
CA PRO A 15 15.89 11.10 4.16
C PRO A 15 16.81 10.67 3.03
N ASP A 16 17.69 9.70 3.29
CA ASP A 16 18.59 9.12 2.30
C ASP A 16 17.83 8.37 1.20
N VAL A 17 16.78 7.63 1.58
CA VAL A 17 15.89 6.95 0.62
C VAL A 17 15.08 7.97 -0.18
N TRP A 18 14.67 9.07 0.48
CA TRP A 18 13.98 10.17 -0.18
C TRP A 18 14.83 10.83 -1.28
N ALA A 19 16.15 10.96 -1.09
CA ALA A 19 17.01 11.56 -2.10
C ALA A 19 16.93 10.84 -3.46
N GLU A 20 16.88 9.51 -3.47
CA GLU A 20 16.68 8.72 -4.70
C GLU A 20 15.26 8.89 -5.25
N MET A 21 14.23 8.81 -4.39
CA MET A 21 12.84 8.98 -4.80
C MET A 21 12.54 10.37 -5.37
N ALA A 22 13.22 11.41 -4.90
CA ALA A 22 13.09 12.76 -5.44
C ALA A 22 13.54 12.83 -6.91
N LEU A 23 14.60 12.11 -7.27
CA LEU A 23 15.07 11.98 -8.65
C LEU A 23 14.09 11.15 -9.50
N GLU A 24 13.61 10.03 -8.97
CA GLU A 24 12.61 9.17 -9.63
C GLU A 24 11.33 9.97 -9.95
N LEU A 25 10.84 10.78 -9.00
CA LEU A 25 9.67 11.63 -9.20
C LEU A 25 9.95 12.73 -10.23
N ALA A 26 11.10 13.40 -10.17
CA ALA A 26 11.43 14.43 -11.15
C ALA A 26 11.46 13.89 -12.59
N ALA A 27 11.95 12.66 -12.77
CA ALA A 27 12.04 11.99 -14.07
C ALA A 27 10.71 11.37 -14.54
N ALA A 28 9.77 11.11 -13.63
CA ALA A 28 8.51 10.41 -13.96
C ALA A 28 7.42 11.32 -14.56
N PHE A 29 7.55 12.65 -14.42
CA PHE A 29 6.53 13.61 -14.83
C PHE A 29 7.08 14.67 -15.80
N ASP A 30 6.57 14.66 -17.03
CA ASP A 30 6.76 15.74 -18.03
C ASP A 30 5.51 16.65 -18.08
N ARG A 31 4.79 16.74 -16.97
CA ARG A 31 3.54 17.50 -16.81
C ARG A 31 3.38 17.98 -15.37
N PRO A 32 2.62 19.07 -15.12
CA PRO A 32 2.43 19.62 -13.80
C PRO A 32 1.94 18.59 -12.76
N PHE A 33 2.58 18.54 -11.60
CA PHE A 33 2.15 17.71 -10.45
C PHE A 33 2.37 18.44 -9.12
N GLY A 34 1.59 18.06 -8.11
CA GLY A 34 1.73 18.55 -6.74
C GLY A 34 2.48 17.56 -5.85
N LEU A 35 3.20 18.05 -4.84
CA LEU A 35 3.91 17.23 -3.88
C LEU A 35 3.51 17.59 -2.44
N VAL A 36 3.14 16.57 -1.64
CA VAL A 36 2.89 16.70 -0.21
C VAL A 36 3.80 15.76 0.56
N LEU A 37 4.73 16.34 1.30
CA LEU A 37 5.67 15.60 2.15
C LEU A 37 5.16 15.59 3.59
N THR A 38 5.23 14.44 4.24
CA THR A 38 5.09 14.35 5.70
C THR A 38 6.37 13.84 6.31
N CYS A 39 6.80 14.43 7.42
CA CYS A 39 8.02 14.03 8.13
C CYS A 39 7.86 14.26 9.63
N ARG A 40 8.63 13.54 10.44
CA ARG A 40 8.55 13.67 11.91
C ARG A 40 9.13 14.96 12.48
N ASP A 41 9.97 15.62 11.69
CA ASP A 41 10.81 16.74 12.13
C ASP A 41 10.81 17.81 11.04
N ALA A 42 10.38 19.02 11.39
CA ALA A 42 10.37 20.17 10.50
C ALA A 42 11.78 20.56 10.02
N ALA A 43 12.81 20.32 10.85
CA ALA A 43 14.20 20.65 10.58
C ALA A 43 14.94 19.58 9.76
N MET A 44 14.31 18.42 9.51
CA MET A 44 14.92 17.35 8.71
C MET A 44 15.26 17.87 7.30
N SER A 45 16.54 17.80 6.92
CA SER A 45 16.97 18.16 5.57
C SER A 45 16.49 17.09 4.58
N LEU A 46 15.79 17.53 3.53
CA LEU A 46 15.24 16.67 2.48
C LEU A 46 15.75 17.19 1.13
N ALA A 47 16.19 16.27 0.27
CA ALA A 47 16.54 16.62 -1.11
C ALA A 47 15.36 17.30 -1.81
N ALA A 48 15.66 18.28 -2.66
CA ALA A 48 14.66 18.94 -3.50
C ALA A 48 14.24 18.02 -4.66
N VAL A 49 13.00 18.16 -5.11
CA VAL A 49 12.55 17.56 -6.36
C VAL A 49 12.81 18.57 -7.48
N GLU A 50 13.91 18.38 -8.19
CA GLU A 50 14.34 19.27 -9.28
C GLU A 50 13.56 18.96 -10.57
N SER A 51 12.32 19.47 -10.66
CA SER A 51 11.49 19.34 -11.87
C SER A 51 10.85 20.68 -12.22
N PRO A 52 10.90 21.11 -13.50
CA PRO A 52 10.19 22.31 -13.95
C PRO A 52 8.66 22.14 -13.89
N HIS A 53 8.19 20.90 -13.70
CA HIS A 53 6.78 20.56 -13.63
C HIS A 53 6.23 20.49 -12.19
N LEU A 54 7.05 20.77 -11.18
CA LEU A 54 6.57 20.82 -9.80
C LEU A 54 5.69 22.07 -9.60
N ALA A 55 4.37 21.88 -9.61
CA ALA A 55 3.39 22.97 -9.52
C ALA A 55 3.33 23.56 -8.09
N PHE A 56 3.44 22.71 -7.08
CA PHE A 56 3.56 23.14 -5.69
C PHE A 56 4.19 22.04 -4.83
N GLN A 57 4.78 22.45 -3.71
CA GLN A 57 5.23 21.55 -2.65
C GLN A 57 4.66 22.01 -1.30
N ARG A 58 4.13 21.07 -0.53
CA ARG A 58 3.73 21.26 0.87
C ARG A 58 4.48 20.28 1.76
N ARG A 59 4.79 20.71 2.97
CA ARG A 59 5.45 19.88 3.98
C ARG A 59 4.70 19.98 5.29
N LEU A 60 4.33 18.83 5.85
CA LEU A 60 3.64 18.70 7.13
C LEU A 60 4.53 17.99 8.13
N THR A 61 4.64 18.57 9.33
CA THR A 61 5.30 17.90 10.46
C THR A 61 4.27 17.09 11.21
N VAL A 62 4.56 15.80 11.42
CA VAL A 62 3.63 14.84 12.02
C VAL A 62 4.31 14.10 13.18
N GLU A 63 3.52 13.59 14.12
CA GLU A 63 4.07 12.70 15.14
C GLU A 63 4.62 11.42 14.51
N ASN A 64 5.64 10.83 15.15
CA ASN A 64 6.13 9.49 14.79
C ASN A 64 5.13 8.40 15.25
N ARG A 65 3.96 8.37 14.62
CA ARG A 65 2.82 7.53 15.00
C ARG A 65 2.11 7.03 13.75
N GLY A 66 1.75 5.75 13.74
CA GLY A 66 0.96 5.16 12.66
C GLY A 66 1.68 5.01 11.31
N ARG A 67 3.02 5.03 11.33
CA ARG A 67 3.90 4.74 10.18
C ARG A 67 3.61 5.66 9.01
N ASP A 68 3.42 5.11 7.82
CA ASP A 68 3.04 5.84 6.61
C ASP A 68 1.55 6.17 6.54
N VAL A 69 0.69 5.41 7.25
CA VAL A 69 -0.77 5.51 7.12
C VAL A 69 -1.32 6.74 7.81
N LEU A 70 -1.02 6.93 9.10
CA LEU A 70 -1.58 8.07 9.84
C LEU A 70 -1.10 9.41 9.24
N PRO A 71 0.20 9.60 8.93
CA PRO A 71 0.67 10.78 8.20
C PRO A 71 -0.02 10.99 6.85
N PHE A 72 -0.23 9.93 6.08
CA PHE A 72 -0.98 10.02 4.83
C PHE A 72 -2.40 10.52 5.04
N THR A 73 -3.16 9.94 5.98
CA THR A 73 -4.54 10.41 6.25
C THR A 73 -4.58 11.85 6.78
N ALA A 74 -3.57 12.28 7.53
CA ALA A 74 -3.44 13.67 7.97
C ALA A 74 -3.18 14.61 6.79
N ALA A 75 -2.27 14.25 5.89
CA ALA A 75 -2.00 15.01 4.67
C ALA A 75 -3.19 15.06 3.71
N LEU A 76 -3.93 13.95 3.60
CA LEU A 76 -5.14 13.85 2.79
C LEU A 76 -6.23 14.83 3.27
N ARG A 77 -6.45 14.89 4.60
CA ARG A 77 -7.37 15.85 5.22
C ARG A 77 -6.88 17.30 5.11
N ASP A 78 -5.59 17.55 5.31
CA ASP A 78 -4.98 18.89 5.22
C ASP A 78 -5.10 19.49 3.81
N LEU A 79 -4.93 18.67 2.77
CA LEU A 79 -5.06 19.13 1.39
C LEU A 79 -6.53 19.29 0.96
N GLY A 80 -7.44 18.50 1.55
CA GLY A 80 -8.86 18.57 1.26
C GLY A 80 -9.22 18.04 -0.14
N PRO A 81 -10.33 18.49 -0.75
CA PRO A 81 -10.83 17.99 -2.04
C PRO A 81 -10.21 18.70 -3.26
N SER A 82 -9.00 19.28 -3.13
CA SER A 82 -8.42 20.14 -4.17
C SER A 82 -7.74 19.39 -5.33
N PHE A 83 -7.91 18.07 -5.43
CA PHE A 83 -7.28 17.22 -6.44
C PHE A 83 -8.12 15.97 -6.69
N THR A 84 -8.02 15.41 -7.90
CA THR A 84 -8.79 14.22 -8.28
C THR A 84 -8.00 12.92 -8.10
N ILE A 85 -6.74 12.87 -8.55
CA ILE A 85 -5.89 11.67 -8.51
C ILE A 85 -4.66 11.91 -7.63
N GLY A 86 -4.38 10.97 -6.74
CA GLY A 86 -3.21 11.01 -5.88
C GLY A 86 -2.34 9.76 -5.99
N LEU A 87 -1.06 9.91 -5.67
CA LEU A 87 -0.11 8.81 -5.52
C LEU A 87 0.36 8.77 -4.06
N LYS A 88 0.13 7.66 -3.38
CA LYS A 88 0.65 7.43 -2.02
C LYS A 88 1.97 6.67 -2.09
N LEU A 89 3.03 7.26 -1.54
CA LEU A 89 4.35 6.65 -1.37
C LEU A 89 4.85 6.85 0.06
N HIS A 90 5.88 6.09 0.43
CA HIS A 90 6.63 6.35 1.65
C HIS A 90 8.04 5.80 1.55
N THR A 91 8.97 6.36 2.33
CA THR A 91 10.31 5.79 2.43
C THR A 91 10.24 4.49 3.22
N LYS A 92 10.73 3.39 2.64
CA LYS A 92 10.75 2.06 3.27
C LYS A 92 12.16 1.50 3.19
N ARG A 93 12.69 1.06 4.34
CA ARG A 93 13.86 0.18 4.43
C ARG A 93 13.40 -1.17 4.95
N SER A 94 13.85 -2.28 4.37
CA SER A 94 13.69 -3.58 5.02
C SER A 94 15.01 -3.97 5.69
N VAL A 95 15.01 -4.00 7.02
CA VAL A 95 16.20 -4.11 7.88
C VAL A 95 16.76 -5.55 7.97
N HIS A 96 16.21 -6.50 7.21
CA HIS A 96 16.49 -7.94 7.41
C HIS A 96 16.71 -8.76 6.14
N ARG A 97 16.97 -8.14 4.99
CA ARG A 97 17.31 -8.85 3.76
C ARG A 97 18.35 -8.05 2.97
N GLU A 98 19.31 -8.75 2.36
CA GLU A 98 20.29 -8.16 1.45
C GLU A 98 19.64 -7.54 0.18
N ASP A 99 18.35 -7.82 -0.08
CA ASP A 99 17.55 -7.36 -1.23
C ASP A 99 16.65 -6.13 -0.94
N GLY A 100 16.80 -5.49 0.22
CA GLY A 100 15.80 -4.56 0.75
C GLY A 100 15.59 -3.25 -0.02
N GLU A 101 16.64 -2.72 -0.64
CA GLU A 101 16.51 -1.61 -1.57
C GLU A 101 15.77 -2.03 -2.84
N GLY A 102 15.96 -3.29 -3.27
CA GLY A 102 15.28 -3.87 -4.42
C GLY A 102 13.75 -3.87 -4.26
N TRP A 103 13.23 -4.13 -3.06
CA TRP A 103 11.78 -4.10 -2.84
C TRP A 103 11.20 -2.68 -3.00
N ARG A 104 11.77 -1.66 -2.35
CA ARG A 104 11.24 -0.29 -2.47
C ARG A 104 11.36 0.23 -3.90
N ARG A 105 12.49 0.00 -4.57
CA ARG A 105 12.68 0.37 -5.99
C ARG A 105 11.68 -0.34 -6.89
N TYR A 106 11.38 -1.61 -6.63
CA TYR A 106 10.36 -2.35 -7.37
C TYR A 106 8.97 -1.74 -7.19
N LEU A 107 8.55 -1.45 -5.96
CA LEU A 107 7.24 -0.83 -5.70
C LEU A 107 7.12 0.52 -6.40
N THR A 108 8.08 1.42 -6.15
CA THR A 108 8.06 2.79 -6.65
C THR A 108 8.22 2.81 -8.17
N GLY A 109 9.17 2.04 -8.71
CA GLY A 109 9.39 1.90 -10.14
C GLY A 109 8.16 1.36 -10.90
N SER A 110 7.40 0.43 -10.32
CA SER A 110 6.16 -0.05 -10.95
C SER A 110 5.04 0.99 -10.99
N LEU A 111 4.98 1.90 -10.00
CA LEU A 111 3.98 2.97 -9.95
C LEU A 111 4.38 4.21 -10.78
N LEU A 112 5.67 4.41 -10.98
CA LEU A 112 6.24 5.53 -11.75
C LEU A 112 6.66 5.13 -13.17
N GLU A 113 6.36 3.89 -13.60
CA GLU A 113 6.69 3.40 -14.93
C GLU A 113 6.08 4.32 -15.99
N ARG A 114 6.94 4.82 -16.88
CA ARG A 114 6.54 5.75 -17.94
C ARG A 114 5.96 5.00 -19.14
N GLY A 115 4.95 5.60 -19.75
CA GLY A 115 4.41 5.17 -21.05
C GLY A 115 4.78 6.18 -22.14
N ASP A 116 3.99 6.16 -23.21
CA ASP A 116 4.09 7.13 -24.30
C ASP A 116 3.51 8.51 -23.94
N GLY A 117 2.85 8.60 -22.78
CA GLY A 117 2.26 9.84 -22.25
C GLY A 117 3.27 10.75 -21.55
N THR A 118 2.74 11.83 -20.96
CA THR A 118 3.52 12.85 -20.24
C THR A 118 3.67 12.54 -18.74
N GLY A 119 3.13 11.41 -18.26
CA GLY A 119 3.26 10.95 -16.89
C GLY A 119 3.40 9.43 -16.80
N PRO A 120 3.28 8.87 -15.58
CA PRO A 120 3.30 7.42 -15.38
C PRO A 120 2.08 6.73 -16.03
N LYS A 121 2.26 5.53 -16.58
CA LYS A 121 1.19 4.76 -17.24
C LYS A 121 -0.06 4.59 -16.37
N ALA A 122 0.15 4.34 -15.08
CA ALA A 122 -0.93 4.18 -14.12
C ALA A 122 -1.77 5.47 -13.96
N LEU A 123 -1.12 6.64 -13.95
CA LEU A 123 -1.82 7.92 -13.94
C LEU A 123 -2.61 8.12 -15.23
N ASP A 124 -1.96 7.91 -16.38
CA ASP A 124 -2.60 8.09 -17.68
C ASP A 124 -3.84 7.18 -17.83
N LEU A 125 -3.77 5.95 -17.32
CA LEU A 125 -4.92 5.05 -17.30
C LEU A 125 -6.04 5.56 -16.37
N MET A 126 -5.72 6.01 -15.15
CA MET A 126 -6.74 6.52 -14.22
C MET A 126 -7.42 7.79 -14.72
N GLU A 127 -6.74 8.61 -15.51
CA GLU A 127 -7.35 9.77 -16.18
C GLU A 127 -8.30 9.36 -17.30
N ARG A 128 -8.00 8.27 -18.01
CA ARG A 128 -8.86 7.73 -19.08
C ARG A 128 -10.03 6.89 -18.57
N GLU A 129 -9.85 6.20 -17.44
CA GLU A 129 -10.82 5.27 -16.86
C GLU A 129 -11.33 5.77 -15.50
N PRO A 130 -12.45 6.53 -15.46
CA PRO A 130 -13.03 7.06 -14.23
C PRO A 130 -13.39 5.98 -13.20
N ALA A 131 -13.74 4.78 -13.67
CA ALA A 131 -14.12 3.66 -12.80
C ALA A 131 -12.96 3.10 -11.97
N ILE A 132 -11.70 3.42 -12.29
CA ILE A 132 -10.54 3.01 -11.49
C ILE A 132 -10.38 3.95 -10.30
N GLY A 133 -10.36 3.38 -9.10
CA GLY A 133 -10.15 4.12 -7.86
C GLY A 133 -8.83 3.79 -7.16
N LEU A 134 -8.17 2.67 -7.49
CA LEU A 134 -6.86 2.31 -6.96
C LEU A 134 -6.04 1.49 -7.95
N ILE A 135 -4.76 1.82 -8.10
CA ILE A 135 -3.76 0.99 -8.79
C ILE A 135 -2.60 0.69 -7.84
N ALA A 136 -2.47 -0.58 -7.47
CA ALA A 136 -1.40 -1.08 -6.63
C ALA A 136 -0.10 -1.32 -7.44
N PRO A 137 1.06 -1.45 -6.76
CA PRO A 137 2.31 -1.84 -7.39
C PRO A 137 2.21 -3.21 -8.03
N ARG A 138 3.11 -3.47 -8.99
CA ARG A 138 3.13 -4.74 -9.72
C ARG A 138 3.15 -5.92 -8.74
N ALA A 139 2.29 -6.93 -8.93
CA ALA A 139 2.21 -8.11 -8.08
C ALA A 139 1.93 -7.84 -6.58
N HIS A 140 1.43 -6.65 -6.22
CA HIS A 140 1.16 -6.27 -4.82
C HIS A 140 -0.32 -6.06 -4.50
N LEU A 141 -1.23 -6.33 -5.43
CA LEU A 141 -2.67 -6.46 -5.13
C LEU A 141 -3.01 -7.91 -4.79
N LEU A 142 -2.85 -8.26 -3.52
CA LEU A 142 -2.81 -9.65 -3.07
C LEU A 142 -4.09 -10.08 -2.38
N PRO A 143 -4.43 -11.38 -2.38
CA PRO A 143 -5.58 -11.89 -1.65
C PRO A 143 -5.41 -11.70 -0.14
N LEU A 144 -6.49 -11.24 0.52
CA LEU A 144 -6.55 -11.09 1.97
C LEU A 144 -6.65 -12.42 2.71
N GLN A 145 -7.10 -13.48 2.03
CA GLN A 145 -7.25 -14.82 2.59
C GLN A 145 -5.97 -15.27 3.33
N GLY A 146 -6.14 -15.60 4.62
CA GLY A 146 -5.05 -16.03 5.51
C GLY A 146 -4.08 -14.92 5.97
N ARG A 147 -4.25 -13.66 5.54
CA ARG A 147 -3.36 -12.52 5.85
C ARG A 147 -3.97 -11.47 6.77
N ILE A 148 -5.23 -11.67 7.17
CA ILE A 148 -5.95 -10.77 8.07
C ILE A 148 -5.89 -11.18 9.55
N VAL A 149 -5.50 -12.42 9.84
CA VAL A 149 -5.68 -13.05 11.16
C VAL A 149 -5.04 -12.23 12.29
N LEU A 150 -3.81 -11.76 12.10
CA LEU A 150 -3.09 -10.96 13.11
C LEU A 150 -3.68 -9.54 13.29
N ASN A 151 -4.42 -9.05 12.30
CA ASN A 151 -4.98 -7.70 12.27
C ASN A 151 -6.50 -7.68 12.48
N ALA A 152 -7.14 -8.83 12.68
CA ALA A 152 -8.60 -8.95 12.72
C ALA A 152 -9.26 -8.06 13.77
N TRP A 153 -8.66 -7.92 14.97
CA TRP A 153 -9.22 -7.06 16.01
C TRP A 153 -9.22 -5.58 15.61
N ILE A 154 -8.09 -5.08 15.08
CA ILE A 154 -7.96 -3.66 14.72
C ILE A 154 -8.78 -3.34 13.46
N ILE A 155 -8.84 -4.27 12.50
CA ILE A 155 -9.71 -4.19 11.32
C ILE A 155 -11.18 -4.06 11.73
N ARG A 156 -11.68 -4.91 12.65
CA ARG A 156 -13.06 -4.81 13.15
C ARG A 156 -13.35 -3.47 13.83
N ARG A 157 -12.37 -2.87 14.51
CA ARG A 157 -12.53 -1.54 15.09
C ARG A 157 -12.59 -0.46 14.00
N MET A 158 -11.73 -0.57 12.99
CA MET A 158 -11.71 0.35 11.85
C MET A 158 -12.99 0.28 11.03
N ILE A 159 -13.47 -0.91 10.65
CA ILE A 159 -14.73 -1.12 9.92
C ILE A 159 -15.89 -0.44 10.67
N ARG A 160 -16.00 -0.69 11.99
CA ARG A 160 -17.06 -0.08 12.82
C ARG A 160 -16.92 1.44 12.90
N LEU A 161 -15.70 1.93 13.13
CA LEU A 161 -15.43 3.37 13.25
C LEU A 161 -15.71 4.12 11.95
N MET A 162 -15.36 3.53 10.81
CA MET A 162 -15.57 4.10 9.48
C MET A 162 -16.98 3.85 8.92
N GLY A 163 -17.85 3.14 9.66
CA GLY A 163 -19.23 2.86 9.23
C GLY A 163 -19.35 1.96 8.00
N MET A 164 -18.34 1.12 7.75
CA MET A 164 -18.29 0.29 6.54
C MET A 164 -19.25 -0.90 6.66
N PRO A 165 -20.07 -1.20 5.63
CA PRO A 165 -20.96 -2.36 5.61
C PRO A 165 -20.21 -3.64 5.22
N LEU A 166 -19.10 -3.94 5.92
CA LEU A 166 -18.29 -5.14 5.69
C LEU A 166 -18.22 -6.02 6.94
N THR A 167 -18.28 -7.32 6.72
CA THR A 167 -17.91 -8.33 7.71
C THR A 167 -16.48 -8.82 7.47
N MET A 168 -15.92 -9.56 8.44
CA MET A 168 -14.60 -10.19 8.22
C MET A 168 -14.61 -11.22 7.09
N PRO A 169 -15.64 -12.10 6.96
CA PRO A 169 -15.77 -12.98 5.79
C PRO A 169 -15.79 -12.22 4.45
N ASP A 170 -16.51 -11.10 4.35
CA ASP A 170 -16.54 -10.29 3.12
C ASP A 170 -15.17 -9.72 2.77
N LEU A 171 -14.33 -9.46 3.78
CA LEU A 171 -12.99 -8.95 3.60
C LEU A 171 -12.00 -10.06 3.20
N GLU A 172 -12.20 -11.31 3.66
CA GLU A 172 -11.32 -12.43 3.33
C GLU A 172 -11.30 -12.80 1.85
N THR A 173 -12.38 -12.49 1.12
CA THR A 173 -12.51 -12.74 -0.33
C THR A 173 -11.92 -11.62 -1.18
N ARG A 174 -11.54 -10.49 -0.58
CA ARG A 174 -11.02 -9.31 -1.28
C ARG A 174 -9.50 -9.34 -1.38
N ARG A 175 -8.96 -8.36 -2.11
CA ARG A 175 -7.53 -8.11 -2.24
C ARG A 175 -7.11 -6.88 -1.43
N PHE A 176 -5.80 -6.70 -1.22
CA PHE A 176 -5.23 -5.50 -0.60
C PHE A 176 -3.92 -5.08 -1.26
N ALA A 177 -3.67 -3.77 -1.27
CA ALA A 177 -2.46 -3.16 -1.80
C ALA A 177 -1.30 -3.28 -0.80
N ALA A 178 -0.59 -4.40 -0.85
CA ALA A 178 0.51 -4.69 0.05
C ALA A 178 1.69 -3.75 -0.17
N GLY A 179 2.30 -3.30 0.93
CA GLY A 179 3.36 -2.31 0.90
C GLY A 179 2.85 -0.87 1.03
N SER A 180 1.53 -0.65 1.07
CA SER A 180 0.93 0.66 1.38
C SER A 180 1.45 1.80 0.46
N MET A 181 1.68 1.49 -0.81
CA MET A 181 1.96 2.45 -1.87
C MET A 181 1.00 2.15 -3.01
N PHE A 182 0.37 3.16 -3.61
CA PHE A 182 -0.61 2.98 -4.68
C PHE A 182 -1.03 4.33 -5.26
N TRP A 183 -1.48 4.33 -6.52
CA TRP A 183 -2.31 5.41 -7.05
C TRP A 183 -3.74 5.27 -6.54
N PHE A 184 -4.43 6.39 -6.35
CA PHE A 184 -5.80 6.42 -5.89
C PHE A 184 -6.59 7.60 -6.45
N ARG A 185 -7.90 7.43 -6.56
CA ARG A 185 -8.84 8.53 -6.78
C ARG A 185 -9.27 9.09 -5.42
N ARG A 186 -9.29 10.41 -5.29
CA ARG A 186 -9.59 11.11 -4.03
C ARG A 186 -10.89 10.63 -3.40
N GLU A 187 -11.94 10.57 -4.21
CA GLU A 187 -13.30 10.20 -3.77
C GLU A 187 -13.42 8.73 -3.36
N ALA A 188 -12.51 7.86 -3.82
CA ALA A 188 -12.50 6.46 -3.44
C ALA A 188 -11.94 6.19 -2.03
N LEU A 189 -11.43 7.22 -1.33
CA LEU A 189 -10.82 7.10 0.01
C LEU A 189 -11.53 7.89 1.11
N THR A 190 -12.78 8.32 0.88
CA THR A 190 -13.58 9.14 1.82
C THR A 190 -13.63 8.57 3.24
N HIS A 191 -13.78 7.24 3.39
CA HIS A 191 -13.79 6.59 4.71
C HIS A 191 -12.52 6.85 5.55
N PHE A 192 -11.35 7.01 4.92
CA PHE A 192 -10.09 7.29 5.62
C PHE A 192 -9.96 8.73 6.14
N GLU A 193 -10.92 9.61 5.80
CA GLU A 193 -11.00 10.97 6.32
C GLU A 193 -11.71 11.06 7.67
N ASN A 194 -12.23 9.95 8.18
CA ASN A 194 -12.90 9.93 9.48
C ASN A 194 -12.00 10.55 10.58
N PRO A 195 -12.48 11.60 11.29
CA PRO A 195 -11.67 12.35 12.24
C PRO A 195 -11.32 11.57 13.51
N ASP A 196 -12.03 10.48 13.81
CA ASP A 196 -11.78 9.61 14.96
C ASP A 196 -10.77 8.50 14.65
N LEU A 197 -10.49 8.24 13.38
CA LEU A 197 -9.55 7.21 12.93
C LEU A 197 -8.15 7.35 13.57
N PRO A 198 -7.56 8.57 13.74
CA PRO A 198 -6.32 8.77 14.45
C PRO A 198 -6.29 8.18 15.87
N GLY A 199 -7.42 8.09 16.56
CA GLY A 199 -7.54 7.53 17.91
C GLY A 199 -7.25 6.02 18.00
N LEU A 200 -7.22 5.32 16.87
CA LEU A 200 -6.87 3.90 16.82
C LEU A 200 -5.35 3.65 16.73
N PHE A 201 -4.55 4.68 16.43
CA PHE A 201 -3.11 4.53 16.23
C PHE A 201 -2.34 4.73 17.52
N ALA A 202 -1.78 3.65 18.06
CA ALA A 202 -0.88 3.72 19.21
C ALA A 202 0.47 4.37 18.84
N PRO A 203 1.17 4.99 19.81
CA PRO A 203 2.56 5.45 19.62
C PRO A 203 3.49 4.34 19.10
N GLU A 204 4.40 4.67 18.19
CA GLU A 204 5.34 3.71 17.62
C GLU A 204 6.41 3.32 18.66
N LYS A 205 6.53 2.02 18.94
CA LYS A 205 7.51 1.42 19.86
C LYS A 205 8.27 0.26 19.20
N GLY A 206 8.27 0.19 17.86
CA GLY A 206 8.90 -0.88 17.10
C GLY A 206 8.03 -2.14 17.00
N GLN A 207 6.71 -1.98 16.96
CA GLN A 207 5.77 -3.09 16.78
C GLN A 207 6.04 -3.79 15.43
N LEU A 208 5.77 -5.10 15.28
CA LEU A 208 6.11 -5.81 14.03
C LEU A 208 4.88 -6.14 13.16
N ASP A 209 3.74 -6.45 13.78
CA ASP A 209 2.44 -6.63 13.10
C ASP A 209 1.29 -6.25 14.07
N GLY A 210 0.03 -6.33 13.64
CA GLY A 210 -1.13 -6.11 14.50
C GLY A 210 -1.46 -4.64 14.78
N THR A 211 -0.88 -3.72 14.03
CA THR A 211 -1.03 -2.27 14.25
C THR A 211 -2.19 -1.70 13.45
N ALA A 212 -2.66 -0.51 13.84
CA ALA A 212 -3.63 0.25 13.04
C ALA A 212 -3.14 0.50 11.60
N ALA A 213 -1.85 0.75 11.38
CA ALA A 213 -1.31 0.92 10.04
C ALA A 213 -1.49 -0.36 9.18
N HIS A 214 -1.23 -1.54 9.75
CA HIS A 214 -1.45 -2.81 9.05
C HIS A 214 -2.94 -3.13 8.83
N GLY A 215 -3.80 -2.75 9.79
CA GLY A 215 -5.25 -2.84 9.62
C GLY A 215 -5.74 -1.99 8.44
N ALA A 216 -5.30 -0.73 8.36
CA ALA A 216 -5.63 0.19 7.28
C ALA A 216 -5.08 -0.27 5.92
N GLU A 217 -3.84 -0.79 5.87
CA GLU A 217 -3.25 -1.36 4.66
C GLU A 217 -4.16 -2.44 4.03
N ARG A 218 -4.80 -3.26 4.87
CA ARG A 218 -5.74 -4.32 4.44
C ARG A 218 -7.10 -3.80 4.02
N LEU A 219 -7.39 -2.53 4.27
CA LEU A 219 -8.69 -1.91 4.00
C LEU A 219 -8.68 -0.94 2.82
N PHE A 220 -7.53 -0.45 2.34
CA PHE A 220 -7.49 0.54 1.25
C PHE A 220 -8.25 0.10 -0.01
N ALA A 221 -7.96 -1.09 -0.54
CA ALA A 221 -8.65 -1.61 -1.73
C ALA A 221 -10.13 -1.91 -1.45
N ALA A 222 -10.46 -2.47 -0.28
CA ALA A 222 -11.84 -2.75 0.09
C ALA A 222 -12.68 -1.48 0.22
N VAL A 223 -12.11 -0.39 0.75
CA VAL A 223 -12.75 0.93 0.82
C VAL A 223 -13.03 1.46 -0.59
N VAL A 224 -12.05 1.40 -1.49
CA VAL A 224 -12.20 1.81 -2.90
C VAL A 224 -13.34 1.05 -3.58
N GLU A 225 -13.40 -0.27 -3.38
CA GLU A 225 -14.44 -1.12 -3.94
C GLU A 225 -15.83 -0.84 -3.36
N LEU A 226 -15.92 -0.47 -2.08
CA LEU A 226 -17.19 -0.07 -1.44
C LEU A 226 -17.74 1.23 -2.01
N GLU A 227 -16.85 2.17 -2.35
CA GLU A 227 -17.21 3.44 -3.01
C GLU A 227 -17.57 3.26 -4.49
N GLY A 228 -17.60 2.01 -5.00
CA GLY A 228 -18.03 1.69 -6.36
C GLY A 228 -16.92 1.77 -7.41
N PHE A 229 -15.66 1.82 -7.00
CA PHE A 229 -14.52 1.86 -7.91
C PHE A 229 -13.80 0.51 -8.04
N ALA A 230 -13.15 0.28 -9.17
CA ALA A 230 -12.25 -0.85 -9.36
C ALA A 230 -10.92 -0.62 -8.63
N ALA A 231 -10.38 -1.69 -8.05
CA ALA A 231 -9.02 -1.76 -7.52
C ALA A 231 -8.22 -2.76 -8.36
N THR A 232 -7.13 -2.29 -8.97
CA THR A 232 -6.28 -3.10 -9.85
C THR A 232 -4.80 -2.90 -9.52
N ALA A 233 -3.90 -3.42 -10.35
CA ALA A 233 -2.45 -3.37 -10.15
C ALA A 233 -1.71 -2.99 -11.44
N ALA A 234 -0.45 -2.55 -11.29
CA ALA A 234 0.36 -2.04 -12.39
C ALA A 234 0.53 -3.04 -13.57
N GLU A 235 0.54 -4.36 -13.32
CA GLU A 235 0.60 -5.37 -14.37
C GLU A 235 -0.63 -5.41 -15.28
N ALA A 236 -1.79 -4.94 -14.81
CA ALA A 236 -3.02 -4.95 -15.58
C ALA A 236 -3.19 -3.68 -16.42
N VAL A 237 -2.36 -2.65 -16.22
CA VAL A 237 -2.52 -1.33 -16.85
C VAL A 237 -2.58 -1.42 -18.38
N ASP A 238 -1.61 -2.09 -19.00
CA ASP A 238 -1.54 -2.22 -20.45
C ASP A 238 -2.70 -3.09 -21.01
N SER A 239 -3.11 -4.14 -20.27
CA SER A 239 -4.24 -4.98 -20.63
C SER A 239 -5.57 -4.23 -20.59
N ILE A 240 -5.79 -3.42 -19.55
CA ILE A 240 -6.99 -2.59 -19.40
C ILE A 240 -7.03 -1.52 -20.49
N ALA A 241 -5.91 -0.81 -20.71
CA ALA A 241 -5.83 0.20 -21.76
C ALA A 241 -6.14 -0.39 -23.16
N LYS A 242 -5.63 -1.60 -23.43
CA LYS A 242 -5.91 -2.31 -24.68
C LYS A 242 -7.38 -2.72 -24.80
N ALA A 243 -7.98 -3.20 -23.71
CA ALA A 243 -9.38 -3.61 -23.69
C ALA A 243 -10.34 -2.43 -23.85
N ALA A 244 -10.00 -1.27 -23.28
CA ALA A 244 -10.77 -0.03 -23.42
C ALA A 244 -10.74 0.52 -24.85
N GLY A 245 -9.59 0.45 -25.51
CA GLY A 245 -9.40 1.02 -26.85
C GLY A 245 -9.63 2.54 -26.85
N GLU A 246 -10.61 3.00 -27.64
CA GLU A 246 -11.03 4.41 -27.69
C GLU A 246 -12.20 4.72 -26.73
N GLY A 247 -12.79 3.69 -26.10
CA GLY A 247 -13.91 3.81 -25.17
C GLY A 247 -13.47 3.87 -23.71
N SER A 248 -14.42 3.61 -22.82
CA SER A 248 -14.20 3.41 -21.38
C SER A 248 -14.81 2.10 -20.94
N LEU A 249 -14.19 1.44 -19.97
CA LEU A 249 -14.70 0.20 -19.41
C LEU A 249 -15.58 0.45 -18.18
N SER A 250 -16.61 -0.38 -18.02
CA SER A 250 -17.32 -0.47 -16.75
C SER A 250 -16.42 -1.05 -15.66
N LYS A 251 -16.76 -0.79 -14.39
CA LYS A 251 -16.06 -1.40 -13.24
C LYS A 251 -15.94 -2.92 -13.39
N ALA A 252 -17.02 -3.60 -13.77
CA ALA A 252 -17.05 -5.06 -13.88
C ALA A 252 -16.11 -5.59 -14.97
N GLU A 253 -15.97 -4.86 -16.09
CA GLU A 253 -15.02 -5.21 -17.14
C GLU A 253 -13.58 -5.00 -16.69
N ILE A 254 -13.30 -3.91 -15.96
CA ILE A 254 -11.97 -3.67 -15.37
C ILE A 254 -11.61 -4.77 -14.37
N ASP A 255 -12.53 -5.13 -13.46
CA ASP A 255 -12.33 -6.20 -12.49
C ASP A 255 -12.01 -7.52 -13.22
N ALA A 256 -12.75 -7.86 -14.27
CA ALA A 256 -12.52 -9.07 -15.05
C ALA A 256 -11.15 -9.10 -15.74
N VAL A 257 -10.73 -7.99 -16.36
CA VAL A 257 -9.39 -7.89 -16.99
C VAL A 257 -8.29 -7.95 -15.92
N SER A 258 -8.51 -7.29 -14.79
CA SER A 258 -7.59 -7.27 -13.65
C SER A 258 -7.39 -8.68 -13.07
N ASP A 259 -8.47 -9.40 -12.78
CA ASP A 259 -8.43 -10.77 -12.24
C ASP A 259 -7.80 -11.77 -13.22
N ALA A 260 -7.96 -11.56 -14.53
CA ALA A 260 -7.31 -12.37 -15.55
C ALA A 260 -5.80 -12.09 -15.70
N THR A 261 -5.33 -10.90 -15.29
CA THR A 261 -3.93 -10.49 -15.46
C THR A 261 -3.10 -10.66 -14.21
N ILE A 262 -3.69 -10.44 -13.02
CA ILE A 262 -2.96 -10.50 -11.75
C ILE A 262 -2.53 -11.95 -11.45
N ASP A 263 -1.22 -12.15 -11.37
CA ASP A 263 -0.62 -13.41 -10.95
C ASP A 263 -0.09 -13.30 -9.51
N ASP A 264 -0.80 -13.93 -8.58
CA ASP A 264 -0.42 -13.98 -7.16
C ASP A 264 0.93 -14.66 -6.92
N ALA A 265 1.36 -15.55 -7.82
CA ALA A 265 2.65 -16.25 -7.73
C ALA A 265 3.82 -15.40 -8.22
N ALA A 266 3.56 -14.30 -8.94
CA ALA A 266 4.59 -13.43 -9.48
C ALA A 266 5.20 -12.49 -8.45
N ASN A 267 4.68 -12.40 -7.21
CA ASN A 267 5.25 -11.54 -6.18
C ASN A 267 6.59 -12.11 -5.68
N PRO A 268 7.74 -11.48 -5.99
CA PRO A 268 9.05 -12.03 -5.65
C PRO A 268 9.41 -11.80 -4.17
N PHE A 269 8.60 -11.06 -3.42
CA PHE A 269 8.85 -10.64 -2.05
C PHE A 269 7.98 -11.35 -1.01
N ILE A 270 7.00 -12.16 -1.43
CA ILE A 270 6.17 -12.94 -0.52
C ILE A 270 6.68 -14.36 -0.42
N LEU A 271 7.18 -14.70 0.76
CA LEU A 271 7.35 -16.09 1.13
C LEU A 271 5.96 -16.73 1.29
N PRO A 272 5.65 -17.85 0.61
CA PRO A 272 4.39 -18.53 0.81
C PRO A 272 4.24 -18.89 2.29
N MET A 273 3.09 -18.54 2.88
CA MET A 273 2.78 -18.94 4.25
C MET A 273 2.70 -20.47 4.30
N ALA A 274 3.55 -21.07 5.15
CA ALA A 274 3.64 -22.51 5.25
C ALA A 274 2.26 -23.15 5.45
N ARG A 275 2.00 -24.30 4.80
CA ARG A 275 0.70 -25.01 4.84
C ARG A 275 0.19 -25.21 6.27
N PHE A 276 1.11 -25.45 7.21
CA PHE A 276 0.81 -25.57 8.64
C PHE A 276 0.07 -24.34 9.19
N TRP A 277 0.58 -23.13 8.95
CA TRP A 277 -0.03 -21.90 9.45
C TRP A 277 -1.37 -21.57 8.77
N ARG A 278 -1.51 -21.94 7.50
CA ARG A 278 -2.80 -21.84 6.78
C ARG A 278 -3.87 -22.74 7.41
N ARG A 279 -3.48 -23.96 7.83
CA ARG A 279 -4.40 -24.94 8.43
C ARG A 279 -4.71 -24.66 9.90
N HIS A 280 -3.85 -23.93 10.60
CA HIS A 280 -3.99 -23.65 12.03
C HIS A 280 -3.89 -22.14 12.35
N PRO A 281 -4.89 -21.33 11.97
CA PRO A 281 -4.85 -19.87 12.15
C PRO A 281 -4.76 -19.44 13.63
N TYR A 282 -5.37 -20.17 14.55
CA TYR A 282 -5.26 -19.90 15.99
C TYR A 282 -3.86 -20.18 16.55
N ALA A 283 -3.13 -21.15 16.00
CA ALA A 283 -1.74 -21.40 16.37
C ALA A 283 -0.83 -20.24 15.91
N LEU A 284 -1.12 -19.65 14.74
CA LEU A 284 -0.41 -18.47 14.26
C LEU A 284 -0.64 -17.27 15.19
N ILE A 285 -1.88 -17.04 15.64
CA ILE A 285 -2.21 -15.99 16.63
C ILE A 285 -1.42 -16.24 17.92
N ALA A 286 -1.45 -17.46 18.46
CA ALA A 286 -0.74 -17.80 19.70
C ALA A 286 0.78 -17.61 19.56
N ALA A 287 1.37 -18.07 18.46
CA ALA A 287 2.78 -17.89 18.16
C ALA A 287 3.17 -16.40 18.04
N HIS A 288 2.32 -15.58 17.43
CA HIS A 288 2.54 -14.14 17.33
C HIS A 288 2.41 -13.44 18.69
N GLN A 289 1.44 -13.81 19.52
CA GLN A 289 1.33 -13.28 20.88
C GLN A 289 2.54 -13.67 21.74
N LEU A 290 3.02 -14.92 21.61
CA LEU A 290 4.22 -15.39 22.26
C LEU A 290 5.44 -14.59 21.79
N TYR A 291 5.56 -14.34 20.48
CA TYR A 291 6.66 -13.56 19.89
C TYR A 291 6.68 -12.10 20.39
N THR A 292 5.53 -11.44 20.39
CA THR A 292 5.41 -10.01 20.73
C THR A 292 5.54 -9.75 22.23
N ARG A 293 5.22 -10.73 23.08
CA ARG A 293 5.26 -10.59 24.55
C ARG A 293 6.47 -11.23 25.23
N SER A 294 7.23 -12.07 24.53
CA SER A 294 8.38 -12.77 25.13
C SER A 294 9.70 -12.03 24.89
N PRO A 295 10.65 -12.06 25.84
CA PRO A 295 12.00 -11.55 25.63
C PRO A 295 12.70 -12.20 24.41
N LYS A 296 13.50 -11.41 23.67
CA LYS A 296 14.20 -11.86 22.44
C LYS A 296 14.91 -13.23 22.53
N PRO A 297 15.56 -13.63 23.65
CA PRO A 297 16.20 -14.94 23.77
C PRO A 297 15.21 -16.11 23.71
N VAL A 298 14.04 -15.96 24.35
CA VAL A 298 12.99 -16.98 24.44
C VAL A 298 12.44 -17.28 23.05
N TRP A 299 12.19 -16.24 22.26
CA TRP A 299 11.72 -16.41 20.90
C TRP A 299 12.75 -17.05 19.97
N ARG A 300 14.04 -16.71 20.07
CA ARG A 300 15.08 -17.32 19.22
C ARG A 300 15.13 -18.84 19.41
N LEU A 301 14.96 -19.30 20.65
CA LEU A 301 14.87 -20.72 20.98
C LEU A 301 13.60 -21.36 20.42
N ALA A 302 12.43 -20.74 20.64
CA ALA A 302 11.15 -21.24 20.12
C ALA A 302 11.15 -21.32 18.58
N ARG A 303 11.69 -20.31 17.89
CA ARG A 303 11.83 -20.29 16.42
C ARG A 303 12.72 -21.42 15.92
N ARG A 304 13.80 -21.74 16.63
CA ARG A 304 14.73 -22.84 16.27
C ARG A 304 14.05 -24.20 16.39
N LEU A 305 13.22 -24.39 17.42
CA LEU A 305 12.45 -25.62 17.65
C LEU A 305 11.29 -25.78 16.67
N LEU A 306 10.60 -24.69 16.34
CA LEU A 306 9.42 -24.70 15.46
C LEU A 306 9.76 -24.63 13.96
N LYS A 307 11.03 -24.37 13.60
CA LYS A 307 11.48 -24.28 12.19
C LYS A 307 11.11 -25.51 11.36
N HIS A 308 11.03 -26.69 11.99
CA HIS A 308 10.70 -27.95 11.31
C HIS A 308 9.23 -28.07 10.89
N PHE A 309 8.31 -27.34 11.53
CA PHE A 309 6.87 -27.40 11.27
C PHE A 309 6.33 -26.23 10.45
N THR A 310 7.16 -25.20 10.28
CA THR A 310 6.71 -23.85 9.89
C THR A 310 7.32 -23.37 8.57
N VAL A 311 8.06 -24.25 7.89
CA VAL A 311 8.65 -24.05 6.56
C VAL A 311 8.16 -25.21 5.69
N ASP A 312 7.46 -24.92 4.61
CA ASP A 312 7.13 -25.93 3.62
C ASP A 312 8.43 -26.40 2.97
N ARG A 313 8.77 -27.68 3.12
CA ARG A 313 9.86 -28.31 2.36
C ARG A 313 9.30 -28.78 1.03
N GLU A 314 10.03 -28.55 -0.06
CA GLU A 314 9.74 -29.19 -1.33
C GLU A 314 9.78 -30.72 -1.13
N PRO A 315 8.86 -31.48 -1.77
CA PRO A 315 8.98 -32.92 -1.77
C PRO A 315 10.32 -33.27 -2.41
N ALA A 316 11.16 -34.02 -1.69
CA ALA A 316 12.35 -34.61 -2.27
C ALA A 316 11.91 -35.38 -3.52
N GLY A 317 12.41 -34.95 -4.68
CA GLY A 317 12.16 -35.63 -5.95
C GLY A 317 12.42 -37.12 -5.77
N ARG A 318 11.37 -37.93 -5.96
CA ARG A 318 11.57 -39.36 -6.16
C ARG A 318 12.22 -39.47 -7.55
N GLY A 319 13.49 -39.89 -7.56
CA GLY A 319 14.14 -40.37 -8.77
C GLY A 319 13.47 -41.60 -9.33
#